data_AF-A0A495J435-F1
#
_entry.id   AF-A0A495J435-F1
#
_cell.length_a   1.000
_cell.length_b   1.000
_cell.length_c   1.000
_cell.angle_alpha   90.00
_cell.angle_beta   90.00
_cell.angle_gamma   90.00
#
_symmetry.space_group_name_H-M   'P 1'
#
loop_
_entity.id
_entity.type
_entity.pdbx_description
1 polymer ?
#
loop_
_entity_poly.entity_id
_entity_poly.type
_entity_poly.pdbx_seq_one_letter_code
_entity_poly.pdbx_strand_id
1 'polypeptide(L)'
;MKYSESFDEYSIVLSSMIFIDYKSLLELKELTEAIMYTFDLIPEKDEQFTMIKKQCRRNIELDLAIINNALKRKTQKNYEEAFYKAKKQLRIDLSGAQTSFSMVGL
;
A
#
# COMPACT_ATOMS: atom_id res chain seq x y z
N MET A 1 10.23 -17.00 4.64
CA MET A 1 9.43 -15.87 5.14
C MET A 1 8.02 -16.09 4.66
N LYS A 2 7.04 -16.18 5.55
CA LYS A 2 5.64 -16.26 5.12
C LYS A 2 5.29 -14.89 4.57
N TYR A 3 4.72 -14.79 3.36
CA TYR A 3 4.41 -13.50 2.73
C TYR A 3 3.52 -12.60 3.61
N SER A 4 2.79 -13.18 4.56
CA SER A 4 2.04 -12.48 5.61
C SER A 4 2.91 -11.62 6.55
N GLU A 5 4.14 -12.05 6.86
CA GLU A 5 5.05 -11.35 7.79
C GLU A 5 5.43 -9.97 7.24
N SER A 6 5.62 -9.87 5.91
CA SER A 6 5.92 -8.59 5.25
C SER A 6 4.74 -7.61 5.28
N PHE A 7 3.48 -8.08 5.26
CA PHE A 7 2.30 -7.20 5.32
C PHE A 7 2.01 -6.67 6.73
N ASP A 8 2.33 -7.46 7.76
CA ASP A 8 2.23 -7.01 9.15
C ASP A 8 3.26 -5.89 9.44
N GLU A 9 4.49 -6.04 8.94
CA GLU A 9 5.51 -4.99 9.02
C GLU A 9 5.06 -3.68 8.35
N TYR A 10 4.51 -3.76 7.14
CA TYR A 10 3.96 -2.59 6.46
C TYR A 10 2.80 -1.94 7.23
N SER A 11 1.94 -2.75 7.85
CA SER A 11 0.82 -2.27 8.65
C SER A 11 1.28 -1.54 9.92
N ILE A 12 2.37 -2.01 10.55
CA ILE A 12 3.01 -1.35 11.69
C ILE A 12 3.59 0.01 11.26
N VAL A 13 4.39 0.03 10.18
CA VAL A 13 4.99 1.25 9.65
C VAL A 13 3.89 2.26 9.30
N LEU A 14 2.89 1.83 8.52
CA LEU A 14 1.75 2.66 8.12
C LEU A 14 1.03 3.27 9.32
N SER A 15 0.80 2.48 10.38
CA SER A 15 0.12 2.94 11.60
C SER A 15 0.89 4.06 12.30
N SER A 16 2.22 3.96 12.34
CA SER A 16 3.12 4.95 12.96
C SER A 16 3.22 6.28 12.21
N MET A 17 2.87 6.33 10.92
CA MET A 17 2.99 7.54 10.12
C MET A 17 1.98 8.61 10.55
N ILE A 18 2.42 9.84 10.76
CA ILE A 18 1.54 10.97 11.10
C ILE A 18 1.79 12.09 10.09
N PHE A 19 0.74 12.79 9.70
CA PHE A 19 0.90 13.97 8.85
C PHE A 19 1.52 15.11 9.66
N ILE A 20 2.66 15.59 9.21
CA ILE A 20 3.32 16.80 9.73
C ILE A 20 3.39 17.83 8.61
N ASP A 21 3.88 17.41 7.45
CA ASP A 21 4.10 18.27 6.30
C ASP A 21 4.15 17.47 4.99
N TYR A 22 4.67 18.11 3.95
CA TYR A 22 4.92 17.50 2.65
C TYR A 22 5.78 16.22 2.71
N LYS A 23 6.75 16.15 3.62
CA LYS A 23 7.64 15.00 3.76
C LYS A 23 6.88 13.76 4.21
N SER A 24 5.88 13.90 5.09
CA SER A 24 5.01 12.79 5.48
C SER A 24 4.30 12.14 4.28
N LEU A 25 3.92 12.94 3.27
CA LEU A 25 3.30 12.43 2.05
C LEU A 25 4.31 11.73 1.13
N LEU A 26 5.57 12.19 1.10
CA LEU A 26 6.65 11.50 0.41
C LEU A 26 6.98 10.16 1.07
N GLU A 27 7.07 10.12 2.39
CA GLU A 27 7.30 8.87 3.13
C GLU A 27 6.17 7.87 2.85
N LEU A 28 4.91 8.35 2.79
CA LEU A 28 3.78 7.50 2.45
C LEU A 28 3.90 6.96 1.03
N LYS A 29 4.35 7.78 0.07
CA LYS A 29 4.62 7.36 -1.31
C LYS A 29 5.67 6.24 -1.35
N GLU A 30 6.80 6.44 -0.67
CA GLU A 30 7.91 5.48 -0.65
C GLU A 30 7.49 4.15 -0.03
N LEU A 31 6.68 4.18 1.04
CA LEU A 31 6.09 2.97 1.62
C LEU A 31 5.17 2.26 0.62
N THR A 32 4.28 2.99 -0.07
CA THR A 32 3.39 2.43 -1.09
C THR A 32 4.17 1.78 -2.24
N GLU A 33 5.26 2.41 -2.69
CA GLU A 33 6.15 1.86 -3.72
C GLU A 33 6.88 0.60 -3.24
N ALA A 34 7.34 0.57 -1.98
CA ALA A 34 7.96 -0.61 -1.39
C ALA A 34 6.99 -1.80 -1.30
N ILE A 35 5.73 -1.55 -0.93
CA ILE A 35 4.67 -2.56 -0.91
C ILE A 35 4.46 -3.14 -2.33
N MET A 36 4.38 -2.28 -3.35
CA MET A 36 4.25 -2.72 -4.75
C MET A 36 5.43 -3.58 -5.19
N TYR A 37 6.66 -3.16 -4.86
CA TYR A 37 7.85 -3.92 -5.18
C TYR A 37 7.85 -5.31 -4.53
N THR A 38 7.39 -5.40 -3.26
CA THR A 38 7.22 -6.68 -2.59
C THR A 38 6.25 -7.58 -3.31
N PHE A 39 5.11 -7.06 -3.79
CA PHE A 39 4.20 -7.85 -4.64
C PHE A 39 4.91 -8.42 -5.86
N ASP A 40 5.70 -7.61 -6.56
CA ASP A 40 6.42 -8.04 -7.76
C ASP A 40 7.40 -9.19 -7.46
N LEU A 41 8.03 -9.20 -6.28
CA LEU A 41 8.91 -10.27 -5.82
C LEU A 41 8.21 -11.56 -5.38
N ILE A 42 6.90 -11.52 -5.10
CA ILE A 42 6.15 -12.73 -4.73
C ILE A 42 6.07 -13.65 -5.97
N PRO A 43 6.64 -14.87 -5.97
CA PRO A 43 6.54 -15.79 -7.08
C PRO A 43 5.10 -16.24 -7.30
N GLU A 44 4.71 -16.36 -8.56
CA GLU A 44 3.42 -16.93 -8.95
C GLU A 44 3.39 -18.42 -8.62
N LYS A 45 2.23 -18.91 -8.15
CA LYS A 45 2.05 -20.32 -7.75
C LYS A 45 1.03 -21.02 -8.65
N ASP A 46 -0.20 -20.52 -8.65
CA ASP A 46 -1.33 -21.01 -9.41
C ASP A 46 -2.17 -19.83 -9.94
N GLU A 47 -3.15 -20.11 -10.79
CA GLU A 47 -3.97 -19.08 -11.45
C GLU A 47 -4.75 -18.23 -10.43
N GLN A 48 -5.29 -18.84 -9.38
CA GLN A 48 -6.04 -18.14 -8.34
C GLN A 48 -5.11 -17.19 -7.56
N PHE A 49 -3.91 -17.66 -7.21
CA PHE A 49 -2.87 -16.86 -6.56
C PHE A 49 -2.43 -15.68 -7.43
N THR A 50 -2.16 -15.92 -8.72
CA THR A 50 -1.76 -14.88 -9.67
C THR A 50 -2.85 -13.82 -9.84
N MET A 51 -4.12 -14.23 -9.87
CA MET A 51 -5.25 -13.30 -9.95
C MET A 51 -5.34 -12.42 -8.69
N ILE A 52 -5.23 -13.00 -7.49
CA ILE A 52 -5.24 -12.27 -6.21
C ILE A 52 -4.08 -11.27 -6.18
N LYS A 53 -2.85 -11.71 -6.49
CA LYS A 53 -1.66 -10.84 -6.55
C LYS A 53 -1.89 -9.64 -7.47
N LYS A 54 -2.41 -9.87 -8.68
CA LYS A 54 -2.71 -8.79 -9.64
C LYS A 54 -3.77 -7.82 -9.11
N GLN A 55 -4.82 -8.32 -8.47
CA GLN A 55 -5.88 -7.47 -7.91
C GLN A 55 -5.36 -6.61 -6.75
N CYS A 56 -4.64 -7.20 -5.80
CA CYS A 56 -4.04 -6.47 -4.68
C CYS A 56 -3.09 -5.39 -5.20
N ARG A 57 -2.17 -5.75 -6.11
CA ARG A 57 -1.23 -4.80 -6.72
C ARG A 57 -1.95 -3.62 -7.38
N ARG A 58 -3.03 -3.88 -8.12
CA ARG A 58 -3.83 -2.83 -8.77
C ARG A 58 -4.48 -1.87 -7.76
N ASN A 59 -4.94 -2.37 -6.61
CA ASN A 59 -5.50 -1.50 -5.58
C ASN A 59 -4.42 -0.55 -5.02
N ILE A 60 -3.23 -1.09 -4.72
CA ILE A 60 -2.09 -0.29 -4.22
C ILE A 60 -1.61 0.75 -5.26
N GLU A 61 -1.68 0.42 -6.56
CA GLU A 61 -1.42 1.39 -7.64
C GLU A 61 -2.38 2.58 -7.62
N LEU A 62 -3.65 2.35 -7.28
CA LEU A 62 -4.64 3.42 -7.14
C LEU A 62 -4.32 4.33 -5.94
N ASP A 63 -3.85 3.75 -4.83
CA ASP A 63 -3.37 4.53 -3.67
C ASP A 63 -2.19 5.42 -4.04
N LEU A 64 -1.23 4.85 -4.77
CA LEU A 64 -0.07 5.58 -5.26
C LEU A 64 -0.48 6.74 -6.20
N ALA A 65 -1.51 6.53 -7.03
CA ALA A 65 -2.05 7.57 -7.90
C ALA A 65 -2.68 8.73 -7.10
N ILE A 66 -3.37 8.45 -5.99
CA ILE A 66 -3.90 9.49 -5.08
C ILE A 66 -2.76 10.36 -4.56
N ILE A 67 -1.70 9.73 -4.08
CA ILE A 67 -0.52 10.42 -3.52
C ILE A 67 0.16 11.28 -4.59
N ASN A 68 0.45 10.69 -5.76
CA ASN A 68 1.11 11.39 -6.87
C ASN A 68 0.30 12.59 -7.38
N ASN A 69 -1.03 12.47 -7.43
CA ASN A 69 -1.89 13.59 -7.82
C ASN A 69 -1.85 14.74 -6.82
N ALA A 70 -1.74 14.45 -5.53
CA ALA A 70 -1.60 15.48 -4.49
C ALA A 70 -0.23 16.16 -4.55
N LEU A 71 0.85 15.39 -4.73
CA LEU A 71 2.21 15.92 -4.90
C LEU A 71 2.32 16.90 -6.08
N LYS A 72 1.55 16.68 -7.16
CA LYS A 72 1.49 17.60 -8.31
C LYS A 72 0.80 18.94 -7.99
N ARG A 73 -0.19 18.96 -7.09
CA ARG A 73 -1.02 20.15 -6.80
C ARG A 73 -0.33 21.16 -5.86
N LYS A 74 0.75 20.75 -5.21
CA LYS A 74 1.66 21.61 -4.43
C LYS A 74 1.04 22.53 -3.37
N THR A 75 -0.03 22.12 -2.69
CA THR A 75 -0.60 22.89 -1.57
C THR A 75 -0.69 22.06 -0.29
N GLN A 76 -0.47 22.69 0.86
CA GLN A 76 -0.48 22.03 2.17
C GLN A 76 -1.81 21.33 2.46
N LYS A 77 -2.94 22.00 2.18
CA LYS A 77 -4.28 21.42 2.35
C LYS A 77 -4.47 20.14 1.51
N ASN A 78 -4.00 20.16 0.26
CA ASN A 78 -4.10 18.98 -0.60
C ASN A 78 -3.19 17.85 -0.11
N TYR A 79 -2.05 18.16 0.50
CA TYR A 79 -1.15 17.15 1.03
C TYR A 79 -1.75 16.43 2.23
N GLU A 80 -2.32 17.18 3.17
CA GLU A 80 -2.96 16.63 4.37
C GLU A 80 -4.14 15.73 4.01
N GLU A 81 -5.06 16.23 3.18
CA GLU A 81 -6.22 15.47 2.73
C GLU A 81 -5.82 14.18 2.01
N ALA A 82 -4.83 14.28 1.11
CA ALA A 82 -4.34 13.13 0.37
C ALA A 82 -3.62 12.12 1.27
N PHE A 83 -2.83 12.59 2.25
CA PHE A 83 -2.16 11.72 3.21
C PHE A 83 -3.20 10.87 3.97
N TYR A 84 -4.21 11.50 4.57
CA TYR A 84 -5.22 10.76 5.34
C TYR A 84 -6.06 9.85 4.45
N LYS A 85 -6.42 10.29 3.25
CA LYS A 85 -7.18 9.49 2.29
C LYS A 85 -6.38 8.26 1.85
N ALA A 86 -5.15 8.45 1.40
CA ALA A 86 -4.29 7.36 0.92
C ALA A 86 -3.91 6.41 2.06
N LYS A 87 -3.52 6.92 3.24
CA LYS A 87 -3.21 6.09 4.42
C LYS A 87 -4.39 5.20 4.81
N LYS A 88 -5.61 5.75 4.80
CA LYS A 88 -6.82 4.98 5.12
C LYS A 88 -7.08 3.88 4.09
N GLN A 89 -6.98 4.22 2.79
CA GLN A 89 -7.25 3.27 1.71
C GLN A 89 -6.19 2.16 1.68
N LEU A 90 -4.91 2.53 1.75
CA LEU A 90 -3.80 1.58 1.80
C LEU A 90 -3.94 0.58 2.95
N ARG A 91 -4.40 1.03 4.13
CA ARG A 91 -4.67 0.12 5.25
C ARG A 91 -5.74 -0.92 4.92
N ILE A 92 -6.83 -0.51 4.25
CA ILE A 92 -7.91 -1.42 3.84
C ILE A 92 -7.38 -2.43 2.82
N ASP A 93 -6.61 -1.96 1.84
CA ASP A 93 -6.09 -2.80 0.77
C ASP A 93 -5.03 -3.79 1.27
N LEU A 94 -4.18 -3.39 2.23
CA LEU A 94 -3.26 -4.30 2.91
C LEU A 94 -3.99 -5.38 3.73
N SER A 95 -4.99 -5.01 4.54
CA SER A 95 -5.80 -5.99 5.27
C SER A 95 -6.55 -6.95 4.34
N GLY A 96 -7.07 -6.44 3.23
CA GLY A 96 -7.70 -7.25 2.19
C GLY A 96 -6.73 -8.25 1.57
N ALA A 97 -5.53 -7.78 1.19
CA ALA A 97 -4.47 -8.63 0.66
C ALA A 97 -4.08 -9.73 1.65
N GLN A 98 -3.78 -9.39 2.90
CA GLN A 98 -3.43 -10.36 3.94
C GLN A 98 -4.48 -11.47 4.07
N THR A 99 -5.76 -11.10 4.08
CA THR A 99 -6.88 -12.05 4.15
C THR A 99 -6.89 -12.96 2.92
N SER A 100 -6.77 -12.39 1.71
CA SER A 100 -6.76 -13.16 0.47
C SER A 100 -5.59 -14.14 0.38
N PHE A 101 -4.37 -13.73 0.74
CA PHE A 101 -3.20 -14.61 0.74
C PHE A 101 -3.28 -15.72 1.79
N SER A 102 -3.88 -15.45 2.95
CA SER A 102 -4.08 -16.47 3.99
C SER A 102 -5.05 -17.56 3.55
N MET A 103 -6.07 -17.22 2.76
CA MET A 103 -7.08 -18.18 2.27
C MET A 103 -6.54 -19.12 1.19
N VAL A 104 -5.53 -18.71 0.41
CA VAL A 104 -4.92 -19.54 -0.65
C VAL A 104 -3.70 -20.34 -0.18
N GLY A 105 -3.48 -20.43 1.13
CA GLY A 105 -2.56 -21.41 1.73
C GLY A 105 -1.08 -21.05 1.61
N LEU A 106 -0.65 -20.02 2.35
CA LEU A 106 0.76 -19.72 2.67
C LEU A 106 0.95 -19.41 4.15
#